data_AF-A0A2S5KGG6-F1
#
_entry.id   AF-A0A2S5KGG6-F1
#
_cell.length_a   1.000
_cell.length_b   1.000
_cell.length_c   1.000
_cell.angle_alpha   90.00
_cell.angle_beta   90.00
_cell.angle_gamma   90.00
#
_symmetry.space_group_name_H-M   'P 1'
#
loop_
_entity.id
_entity.type
_entity.pdbx_description
1 polymer ?
#
loop_
_entity_poly.entity_id
_entity_poly.type
_entity_poly.pdbx_seq_one_letter_code
_entity_poly.pdbx_strand_id
1 'polypeptide(L)'
;MKYYGSGGNGATALNLPYGGVIYSSSNTTKASDGTLKAASPVARIVQCKGVTERSDVDETGFVWCGCGTANAEAEGISIKRFDAGVYVLTGSAGLAKEGWQLLPPRDPQGSGDLGIVEAEETESGGLKISLYRRRYRLNADNGDIEVVKGDLIDVPVNSWIDVRLNMPENSVFNLKQKAMLEAAEKAELELGS
;
A
#
# COMPACT_ATOMS: atom_id res chain seq x y z
N MET A 1 -14.00 4.79 18.47
CA MET A 1 -15.29 4.07 18.44
C MET A 1 -15.27 3.14 17.24
N LYS A 2 -15.16 1.82 17.46
CA LYS A 2 -15.29 0.82 16.40
C LYS A 2 -16.76 0.42 16.32
N TYR A 3 -17.42 0.64 15.19
CA TYR A 3 -18.74 0.08 14.95
C TYR A 3 -18.57 -1.32 14.36
N TYR A 4 -19.01 -2.35 15.09
CA TYR A 4 -19.21 -3.67 14.52
C TYR A 4 -20.64 -3.73 13.99
N GLY A 5 -20.79 -3.66 12.66
CA GLY A 5 -22.07 -3.92 12.01
C GLY A 5 -22.37 -5.42 12.09
N SER A 6 -23.35 -5.79 12.92
CA SER A 6 -23.99 -7.09 12.86
C SER A 6 -24.61 -7.27 11.48
N GLY A 7 -24.32 -8.39 10.83
CA GLY A 7 -24.87 -8.74 9.52
C GLY A 7 -26.38 -8.55 9.46
N GLY A 8 -26.80 -7.62 8.60
CA GLY A 8 -28.17 -7.38 8.23
C GLY A 8 -28.16 -6.61 6.92
N ASN A 9 -28.89 -7.09 5.92
CA ASN A 9 -29.19 -6.37 4.69
C ASN A 9 -30.08 -5.15 5.01
N GLY A 10 -29.49 -4.14 5.64
CA GLY A 10 -30.14 -2.88 5.98
C GLY A 10 -29.19 -1.75 5.62
N ALA A 11 -29.35 -1.21 4.42
CA ALA A 11 -28.74 0.06 4.06
C ALA A 11 -29.38 1.16 4.92
N THR A 12 -28.83 1.43 6.10
CA THR A 12 -29.13 2.67 6.82
C THR A 12 -28.49 3.80 6.01
N ALA A 13 -29.31 4.63 5.37
CA ALA A 13 -28.84 5.76 4.59
C ALA A 13 -28.00 6.70 5.48
N LEU A 14 -26.69 6.77 5.23
CA LEU A 14 -25.82 7.80 5.78
C LEU A 14 -26.22 9.12 5.12
N ASN A 15 -26.84 10.02 5.88
CA ASN A 15 -27.17 11.35 5.38
C ASN A 15 -25.88 12.19 5.35
N LEU A 16 -25.28 12.31 4.16
CA LEU A 16 -24.07 13.07 3.94
C LEU A 16 -24.44 14.49 3.48
N PRO A 17 -23.79 15.53 4.02
CA PRO A 17 -23.94 16.87 3.48
C PRO A 17 -23.46 16.92 2.03
N TYR A 18 -24.05 17.79 1.21
CA TYR A 18 -23.63 18.01 -0.17
C TYR A 18 -22.14 18.39 -0.21
N GLY A 19 -21.33 17.60 -0.92
CA GLY A 19 -19.87 17.76 -0.98
C GLY A 19 -19.07 17.01 0.09
N GLY A 20 -19.71 16.21 0.96
CA GLY A 20 -19.01 15.34 1.91
C GLY A 20 -18.24 14.22 1.21
N VAL A 21 -16.97 14.03 1.58
CA VAL A 21 -16.12 12.94 1.07
C VAL A 21 -16.09 11.81 2.10
N ILE A 22 -16.46 10.59 1.70
CA ILE A 22 -16.34 9.39 2.56
C ILE A 22 -14.98 8.74 2.34
N TYR A 23 -14.26 8.54 3.44
CA TYR A 23 -13.15 7.62 3.52
C TYR A 23 -13.59 6.30 4.14
N SER A 24 -13.35 5.19 3.46
CA SER A 24 -13.67 3.83 3.89
C SER A 24 -12.46 2.92 3.67
N SER A 25 -12.55 1.66 4.09
CA SER A 25 -11.52 0.64 3.79
C SER A 25 -11.32 0.41 2.28
N SER A 26 -12.24 0.87 1.43
CA SER A 26 -12.12 0.75 -0.03
C SER A 26 -11.21 1.81 -0.64
N ASN A 27 -11.00 2.96 0.03
CA ASN A 27 -10.20 4.06 -0.52
C ASN A 27 -9.12 4.58 0.45
N THR A 28 -8.91 3.88 1.56
CA THR A 28 -7.84 4.17 2.52
C THR A 28 -7.01 2.94 2.85
N THR A 29 -5.74 3.15 3.14
CA THR A 29 -4.86 2.16 3.76
C THR A 29 -4.43 2.63 5.14
N LYS A 30 -4.15 1.68 6.03
CA LYS A 30 -3.54 1.92 7.34
C LYS A 30 -2.05 1.66 7.24
N ALA A 31 -1.25 2.69 7.50
CA ALA A 31 0.21 2.61 7.50
C ALA A 31 0.75 1.84 8.72
N SER A 32 2.06 1.55 8.73
CA SER A 32 2.71 0.77 9.81
C SER A 32 2.64 1.40 11.20
N ASP A 33 2.52 2.73 11.28
CA ASP A 33 2.27 3.51 12.51
C ASP A 33 0.79 3.61 12.91
N GLY A 34 -0.11 3.00 12.13
CA GLY A 34 -1.55 3.03 12.37
C GLY A 34 -2.28 4.25 11.80
N THR A 35 -1.59 5.18 11.15
CA THR A 35 -2.23 6.33 10.49
C THR A 35 -3.02 5.90 9.25
N LEU A 36 -4.19 6.50 9.03
CA LEU A 36 -4.99 6.29 7.81
C LEU A 36 -4.51 7.22 6.70
N LYS A 37 -4.36 6.67 5.50
CA LYS A 37 -3.94 7.37 4.29
C LYS A 37 -4.94 7.08 3.19
N ALA A 38 -5.39 8.11 2.48
CA ALA A 38 -6.12 7.91 1.24
C ALA A 38 -5.20 7.20 0.24
N ALA A 39 -5.58 5.99 -0.20
CA ALA A 39 -4.90 5.28 -1.28
C ALA A 39 -5.37 3.84 -1.42
N SER A 40 -5.64 3.51 -2.67
CA SER A 40 -5.71 2.19 -3.26
C SER A 40 -5.27 2.40 -4.73
N PRO A 41 -4.52 1.48 -5.39
CA PRO A 41 -3.96 0.19 -4.95
C PRO A 41 -2.72 0.28 -4.05
N VAL A 42 -2.56 -0.64 -3.08
CA VAL A 42 -1.43 -0.65 -2.13
C VAL A 42 -0.89 -2.07 -1.87
N ALA A 43 0.44 -2.17 -1.81
CA ALA A 43 1.18 -3.33 -1.33
C ALA A 43 1.92 -3.03 -0.03
N ARG A 44 1.96 -3.99 0.90
CA ARG A 44 2.76 -3.95 2.12
C ARG A 44 3.91 -4.93 2.01
N ILE A 45 5.14 -4.45 2.11
CA ILE A 45 6.34 -5.29 2.08
C ILE A 45 6.83 -5.51 3.51
N VAL A 46 6.96 -6.78 3.90
CA VAL A 46 7.63 -7.22 5.12
C VAL A 46 8.89 -8.01 4.75
N GLN A 47 9.71 -8.36 5.73
CA GLN A 47 10.90 -9.18 5.45
C GLN A 47 10.51 -10.54 4.83
N CYS A 48 9.60 -11.27 5.49
CA CYS A 48 8.86 -12.39 4.92
C CYS A 48 7.70 -12.80 5.85
N LYS A 49 6.78 -13.64 5.36
CA LYS A 49 5.59 -14.09 6.10
C LYS A 49 5.89 -14.75 7.45
N GLY A 50 6.96 -15.54 7.54
CA GLY A 50 7.32 -16.26 8.78
C GLY A 50 8.19 -15.48 9.77
N VAL A 51 8.61 -14.26 9.41
CA VAL A 51 9.55 -13.45 10.20
C VAL A 51 8.89 -12.21 10.78
N THR A 52 7.81 -11.71 10.17
CA THR A 52 7.08 -10.57 10.75
C THR A 52 6.37 -10.96 12.04
N GLU A 53 6.44 -10.07 13.04
CA GLU A 53 5.72 -10.18 14.31
C GLU A 53 4.35 -9.48 14.25
N ARG A 54 4.06 -8.77 13.15
CA ARG A 54 2.83 -8.02 12.95
C ARG A 54 1.76 -8.90 12.35
N SER A 55 0.79 -9.29 13.17
CA SER A 55 -0.40 -10.03 12.72
C SER A 55 -1.42 -9.18 11.96
N ASP A 56 -1.23 -7.85 11.91
CA ASP A 56 -2.12 -6.92 11.23
C ASP A 56 -1.68 -6.57 9.80
N VAL A 57 -0.59 -7.18 9.31
CA VAL A 57 -0.10 -6.93 7.95
C VAL A 57 -1.08 -7.39 6.87
N ASP A 58 -1.84 -8.47 7.14
CA ASP A 58 -2.92 -8.99 6.30
C ASP A 58 -4.32 -8.60 6.82
N GLU A 59 -4.40 -7.65 7.75
CA GLU A 59 -5.68 -7.16 8.26
C GLU A 59 -6.44 -6.37 7.16
N THR A 60 -7.74 -6.66 7.04
CA THR A 60 -8.73 -5.95 6.19
C THR A 60 -8.40 -5.91 4.70
N GLY A 61 -8.79 -6.96 3.96
CA GLY A 61 -8.79 -6.95 2.49
C GLY A 61 -7.40 -7.07 1.85
N PHE A 62 -6.37 -7.34 2.65
CA PHE A 62 -5.02 -7.64 2.19
C PHE A 62 -4.79 -9.15 2.08
N VAL A 63 -4.17 -9.59 0.99
CA VAL A 63 -3.87 -11.00 0.71
C VAL A 63 -2.36 -11.15 0.53
N TRP A 64 -1.81 -12.23 1.09
CA TRP A 64 -0.38 -12.56 0.95
C TRP A 64 0.01 -12.79 -0.52
N CYS A 65 1.09 -12.14 -0.95
CA CYS A 65 1.63 -12.22 -2.31
C CYS A 65 3.15 -12.47 -2.33
N GLY A 66 3.67 -13.14 -1.30
CA GLY A 66 5.08 -13.48 -1.13
C GLY A 66 5.64 -12.87 0.16
N CYS A 67 6.67 -12.03 0.05
CA CYS A 67 7.25 -11.29 1.20
C CYS A 67 6.41 -10.05 1.58
N GLY A 68 5.09 -10.16 1.50
CA GLY A 68 4.20 -9.03 1.69
C GLY A 68 2.76 -9.35 1.37
N THR A 69 1.91 -8.34 1.51
CA THR A 69 0.47 -8.43 1.25
C THR A 69 0.03 -7.34 0.27
N ALA A 70 -1.06 -7.57 -0.44
CA ALA A 70 -1.64 -6.62 -1.39
C ALA A 70 -3.14 -6.49 -1.14
N ASN A 71 -3.68 -5.27 -1.27
CA ASN A 71 -5.12 -5.09 -1.20
C ASN A 71 -5.82 -5.58 -2.48
N ALA A 72 -7.16 -5.60 -2.48
CA ALA A 72 -7.97 -6.08 -3.60
C ALA A 72 -7.67 -5.35 -4.94
N GLU A 73 -7.35 -4.06 -4.90
CA GLU A 73 -7.00 -3.31 -6.12
C GLU A 73 -5.62 -3.66 -6.66
N ALA A 74 -4.71 -4.09 -5.80
CA ALA A 74 -3.39 -4.59 -6.16
C ALA A 74 -3.38 -6.12 -6.38
N GLU A 75 -4.54 -6.73 -6.62
CA GLU A 75 -4.65 -8.17 -6.91
C GLU A 75 -3.80 -8.55 -8.14
N GLY A 76 -2.97 -9.60 -7.99
CA GLY A 76 -2.13 -10.13 -9.06
C GLY A 76 -0.65 -9.76 -8.97
N ILE A 77 -0.24 -8.93 -8.00
CA ILE A 77 1.19 -8.65 -7.78
C ILE A 77 1.92 -9.81 -7.08
N SER A 78 3.24 -9.84 -7.18
CA SER A 78 4.11 -10.74 -6.40
C SER A 78 5.32 -10.00 -5.84
N ILE A 79 5.63 -10.25 -4.56
CA ILE A 79 6.72 -9.62 -3.83
C ILE A 79 7.73 -10.69 -3.39
N LYS A 80 9.00 -10.51 -3.74
CA LYS A 80 10.09 -11.41 -3.35
C LYS A 80 11.22 -10.63 -2.70
N ARG A 81 11.76 -11.14 -1.61
CA ARG A 81 13.05 -10.68 -1.08
C ARG A 81 14.16 -11.18 -1.99
N PHE A 82 14.93 -10.28 -2.57
CA PHE A 82 16.04 -10.59 -3.46
C PHE A 82 17.37 -10.65 -2.69
N ASP A 83 17.62 -9.67 -1.84
CA ASP A 83 18.78 -9.61 -0.96
C ASP A 83 18.43 -8.86 0.34
N ALA A 84 19.38 -8.72 1.27
CA ALA A 84 19.22 -7.90 2.47
C ALA A 84 18.75 -6.49 2.11
N GLY A 85 17.56 -6.13 2.57
CA GLY A 85 16.95 -4.82 2.32
C GLY A 85 16.50 -4.58 0.88
N VAL A 86 16.56 -5.57 -0.02
CA VAL A 86 16.14 -5.44 -1.42
C VAL A 86 14.99 -6.39 -1.74
N TYR A 87 13.89 -5.83 -2.21
CA TYR A 87 12.65 -6.53 -2.53
C TYR A 87 12.26 -6.23 -3.97
N VAL A 88 11.79 -7.25 -4.69
CA VAL A 88 11.32 -7.13 -6.07
C VAL A 88 9.81 -7.36 -6.09
N LEU A 89 9.08 -6.36 -6.59
CA LEU A 89 7.64 -6.36 -6.78
C LEU A 89 7.35 -6.46 -8.28
N THR A 90 6.47 -7.38 -8.67
CA THR A 90 6.08 -7.59 -10.07
C THR A 90 4.55 -7.62 -10.21
N GLY A 91 4.03 -7.38 -11.41
CA GLY A 91 2.59 -7.37 -11.69
C GLY A 91 1.91 -5.99 -11.59
N SER A 92 2.64 -4.96 -11.19
CA SER A 92 2.20 -3.56 -11.25
C SER A 92 2.64 -2.88 -12.55
N ALA A 93 1.97 -1.80 -12.93
CA ALA A 93 2.37 -0.88 -14.00
C ALA A 93 3.18 0.33 -13.47
N GLY A 94 4.04 0.09 -12.47
CA GLY A 94 4.86 1.09 -11.79
C GLY A 94 4.25 1.64 -10.49
N LEU A 95 4.86 2.71 -9.97
CA LEU A 95 4.35 3.44 -8.80
C LEU A 95 3.12 4.29 -9.16
N ALA A 96 2.32 4.62 -8.15
CA ALA A 96 1.21 5.56 -8.33
C ALA A 96 1.68 6.91 -8.91
N LYS A 97 0.91 7.48 -9.84
CA LYS A 97 1.23 8.76 -10.50
C LYS A 97 0.90 9.98 -9.66
N GLU A 98 0.05 9.83 -8.65
CA GLU A 98 -0.44 10.93 -7.82
C GLU A 98 -0.46 10.55 -6.34
N GLY A 99 -0.23 11.55 -5.48
CA GLY A 99 -0.17 11.38 -4.03
C GLY A 99 1.12 10.73 -3.55
N TRP A 100 1.05 10.04 -2.42
CA TRP A 100 2.20 9.32 -1.86
C TRP A 100 2.48 8.03 -2.64
N GLN A 101 3.76 7.65 -2.72
CA GLN A 101 4.20 6.42 -3.42
C GLN A 101 4.81 5.39 -2.46
N LEU A 102 5.64 5.86 -1.52
CA LEU A 102 6.36 5.01 -0.58
C LEU A 102 6.15 5.56 0.82
N LEU A 103 5.81 4.68 1.76
CA LEU A 103 5.90 4.97 3.19
C LEU A 103 6.93 4.03 3.80
N PRO A 104 8.00 4.57 4.40
CA PRO A 104 9.02 3.75 5.06
C PRO A 104 8.43 3.00 6.25
N PRO A 105 9.10 1.93 6.71
CA PRO A 105 8.67 1.24 7.91
C PRO A 105 8.76 2.21 9.08
N ARG A 106 7.68 2.32 9.84
CA ARG A 106 7.62 3.15 11.04
C ARG A 106 7.52 2.31 12.29
N ASP A 107 8.01 2.89 13.37
CA ASP A 107 7.79 2.32 14.69
C ASP A 107 6.28 2.36 15.03
N PRO A 108 5.68 1.27 15.52
CA PRO A 108 4.28 1.24 15.90
C PRO A 108 3.90 2.25 17.00
N GLN A 109 4.88 2.69 17.82
CA GLN A 109 4.72 3.73 18.84
C GLN A 109 4.88 5.14 18.27
N GLY A 110 5.05 5.30 16.95
CA GLY A 110 5.08 6.60 16.28
C GLY A 110 6.42 7.35 16.40
N SER A 111 7.52 6.65 16.71
CA SER A 111 8.86 7.26 16.83
C SER A 111 9.50 7.68 15.50
N GLY A 112 8.73 7.63 14.39
CA GLY A 112 9.13 8.06 13.06
C GLY A 112 9.65 6.93 12.17
N ASP A 113 10.21 7.33 11.03
CA ASP A 113 10.69 6.41 10.00
C ASP A 113 11.94 5.63 10.47
N LEU A 114 11.92 4.31 10.29
CA LEU A 114 13.00 3.39 10.67
C LEU A 114 14.08 3.24 9.59
N GLY A 115 13.86 3.80 8.40
CA GLY A 115 14.83 3.79 7.31
C GLY A 115 14.42 4.69 6.15
N ILE A 116 15.24 4.69 5.10
CA ILE A 116 14.99 5.41 3.85
C ILE A 116 14.61 4.37 2.81
N VAL A 117 13.42 4.51 2.21
CA VAL A 117 12.95 3.61 1.16
C VAL A 117 13.13 4.27 -0.20
N GLU A 118 13.62 3.49 -1.16
CA GLU A 118 13.67 3.87 -2.56
C GLU A 118 13.04 2.81 -3.44
N ALA A 119 12.54 3.23 -4.58
CA ALA A 119 11.99 2.38 -5.61
C ALA A 119 12.62 2.71 -6.95
N GLU A 120 12.98 1.67 -7.69
CA GLU A 120 13.54 1.77 -9.04
C GLU A 120 12.76 0.82 -9.94
N GLU A 121 12.36 1.28 -11.12
CA GLU A 121 11.76 0.39 -12.13
C GLU A 121 12.85 -0.49 -12.75
N THR A 122 12.58 -1.79 -12.77
CA THR A 122 13.43 -2.78 -13.41
C THR A 122 13.12 -2.86 -14.89
N GLU A 123 14.11 -3.25 -15.71
CA GLU A 123 13.93 -3.43 -17.17
C GLU A 123 12.82 -4.43 -17.52
N SER A 124 12.51 -5.36 -16.61
CA SER A 124 11.45 -6.35 -16.77
C SER A 124 10.04 -5.83 -16.40
N GLY A 125 9.90 -4.54 -16.08
CA GLY A 125 8.63 -3.93 -15.69
C GLY A 125 8.20 -4.19 -14.24
N GLY A 126 9.08 -4.72 -13.39
CA GLY A 126 8.90 -4.79 -11.94
C GLY A 126 9.47 -3.58 -11.21
N LEU A 127 9.25 -3.47 -9.91
CA LEU A 127 9.82 -2.47 -9.02
C LEU A 127 10.84 -3.11 -8.07
N LYS A 128 12.05 -2.57 -8.02
CA LYS A 128 13.08 -2.88 -7.02
C LYS A 128 12.93 -1.89 -5.87
N ILE A 129 12.48 -2.38 -4.72
CA ILE A 129 12.31 -1.60 -3.49
C ILE A 129 13.50 -1.85 -2.58
N SER A 130 14.20 -0.80 -2.19
CA SER A 130 15.39 -0.86 -1.35
C SER A 130 15.17 -0.10 -0.05
N LEU A 131 15.50 -0.71 1.08
CA LEU A 131 15.45 -0.08 2.41
C LEU A 131 16.86 0.12 2.95
N TYR A 132 17.20 1.37 3.22
CA TYR A 132 18.49 1.78 3.77
C TYR A 132 18.37 2.18 5.23
N ARG A 133 19.39 1.87 6.02
CA ARG A 133 19.53 2.41 7.38
C ARG A 133 19.64 3.93 7.30
N ARG A 134 18.91 4.62 8.18
CA ARG A 134 19.04 6.07 8.34
C ARG A 134 20.33 6.39 9.10
N ARG A 135 21.21 7.19 8.50
CA ARG A 135 22.43 7.71 9.15
C ARG A 135 22.35 9.22 9.22
N TYR A 136 22.91 9.80 10.28
CA TYR A 136 22.99 11.24 10.45
C TYR A 136 24.44 11.65 10.22
N ARG A 137 24.65 12.58 9.29
CA ARG A 137 25.96 13.15 8.99
C ARG A 137 25.94 14.64 9.32
N LEU A 138 26.91 15.08 10.09
CA LEU A 138 27.18 16.51 10.24
C LEU A 138 27.87 17.01 8.97
N ASN A 139 27.24 17.96 8.30
CA ASN A 139 27.84 18.67 7.19
C ASN A 139 28.86 19.66 7.76
N ALA A 140 30.13 19.48 7.39
CA ALA A 140 31.25 20.23 7.97
C ALA A 140 31.29 21.69 7.50
N ASP A 141 30.62 22.02 6.39
CA ASP A 141 30.67 23.33 5.76
C ASP A 141 29.62 24.30 6.32
N ASN A 142 28.43 23.81 6.66
CA ASN A 142 27.31 24.61 7.19
C ASN A 142 26.87 24.23 8.62
N GLY A 143 27.35 23.11 9.17
CA GLY A 143 26.98 22.62 10.49
C GLY A 143 25.62 21.91 10.56
N ASP A 144 24.96 21.66 9.42
CA ASP A 144 23.65 21.01 9.38
C ASP A 144 23.75 19.50 9.58
N ILE A 145 22.72 18.90 10.19
CA ILE A 145 22.60 17.44 10.29
C ILE A 145 21.78 16.95 9.10
N GLU A 146 22.44 16.23 8.20
CA GLU A 146 21.81 15.62 7.04
C GLU A 146 21.48 14.16 7.29
N VAL A 147 20.31 13.74 6.81
CA VAL A 147 19.92 12.33 6.76
C VAL A 147 20.49 11.71 5.50
N VAL A 148 21.36 10.72 5.66
CA VAL A 148 22.01 10.00 4.54
C VAL A 148 21.70 8.51 4.60
N LYS A 149 21.78 7.85 3.43
CA LYS A 149 21.65 6.39 3.32
C LYS A 149 22.88 5.72 3.92
N GLY A 150 22.63 4.79 4.84
CA GLY A 150 23.61 3.82 5.30
C GLY A 150 23.48 2.51 4.52
N ASP A 151 23.86 1.41 5.19
CA ASP A 151 23.76 0.07 4.63
C ASP A 151 22.31 -0.34 4.37
N LEU A 152 22.12 -1.22 3.39
CA LEU A 152 20.85 -1.89 3.18
C LEU A 152 20.47 -2.72 4.41
N ILE A 153 19.20 -2.63 4.81
CA ILE A 153 18.65 -3.37 5.95
C ILE A 153 17.32 -3.97 5.57
N ASP A 154 17.05 -5.18 6.05
CA ASP A 154 15.73 -5.77 5.90
C ASP A 154 14.66 -4.97 6.64
N VAL A 155 13.41 -5.12 6.19
CA VAL A 155 12.26 -4.53 6.85
C VAL A 155 12.19 -5.05 8.29
N PRO A 156 12.17 -4.18 9.32
CA PRO A 156 12.06 -4.61 10.71
C PRO A 156 10.83 -5.49 10.95
N VAL A 157 10.98 -6.54 11.76
CA VAL A 157 9.94 -7.55 11.99
C VAL A 157 8.62 -6.98 12.52
N ASN A 158 8.69 -5.84 13.22
CA ASN A 158 7.58 -5.13 13.83
C ASN A 158 6.95 -4.05 12.93
N SER A 159 7.34 -3.97 11.65
CA SER A 159 6.90 -2.92 10.71
C SER A 159 6.79 -3.44 9.27
N TRP A 160 6.39 -2.57 8.35
CA TRP A 160 6.31 -2.84 6.91
C TRP A 160 6.49 -1.56 6.09
N ILE A 161 6.86 -1.71 4.82
CA ILE A 161 6.86 -0.63 3.83
C ILE A 161 5.51 -0.64 3.12
N ASP A 162 4.81 0.50 3.04
CA ASP A 162 3.68 0.64 2.14
C ASP A 162 4.16 1.17 0.78
N VAL A 163 3.76 0.50 -0.30
CA VAL A 163 4.04 0.88 -1.69
C VAL A 163 2.71 1.09 -2.39
N ARG A 164 2.46 2.32 -2.86
CA ARG A 164 1.29 2.65 -3.66
C ARG A 164 1.58 2.40 -5.13
N LEU A 165 0.72 1.62 -5.76
CA LEU A 165 0.96 1.10 -7.10
C LEU A 165 0.03 1.75 -8.12
N ASN A 166 0.53 1.84 -9.35
CA ASN A 166 -0.32 1.96 -10.52
C ASN A 166 -0.56 0.56 -11.07
N MET A 167 -1.81 0.15 -11.24
CA MET A 167 -2.15 -1.18 -11.75
C MET A 167 -2.49 -1.12 -13.24
N PRO A 168 -2.12 -2.14 -14.02
CA PRO A 168 -2.41 -2.15 -15.46
C PRO A 168 -3.93 -2.21 -15.70
N GLU A 169 -4.39 -1.69 -16.83
CA GLU A 169 -5.82 -1.65 -17.18
C GLU A 169 -6.45 -3.04 -17.28
N ASN A 170 -5.66 -4.05 -17.67
CA ASN A 170 -6.06 -5.44 -17.72
C ASN A 170 -5.83 -6.20 -16.39
N SER A 171 -5.61 -5.48 -15.27
CA SER A 171 -5.55 -6.11 -13.95
C SER A 171 -6.89 -6.73 -13.57
N VAL A 172 -6.85 -7.72 -12.68
CA VAL A 172 -8.03 -8.48 -12.26
C VAL A 172 -9.11 -7.54 -11.70
N PHE A 173 -8.70 -6.55 -10.88
CA PHE A 173 -9.62 -5.57 -10.33
C PHE A 173 -10.23 -4.65 -11.39
N ASN A 174 -9.40 -4.06 -12.27
CA ASN A 174 -9.87 -3.13 -13.29
C ASN A 174 -10.83 -3.79 -14.28
N LEU A 175 -10.57 -5.05 -14.65
CA LEU A 175 -11.48 -5.82 -15.52
C LEU A 175 -12.82 -6.11 -14.84
N LYS A 176 -12.81 -6.49 -13.55
CA LYS A 176 -14.05 -6.69 -12.76
C LYS A 176 -14.86 -5.38 -12.70
N GLN A 177 -14.20 -4.25 -12.44
CA GLN A 177 -14.87 -2.95 -12.38
C GLN A 177 -15.47 -2.55 -13.73
N LYS A 178 -14.74 -2.74 -14.82
CA LYS A 178 -15.21 -2.45 -16.18
C LYS A 178 -16.45 -3.29 -16.53
N ALA A 179 -16.41 -4.60 -16.27
CA ALA A 179 -17.54 -5.48 -16.54
C ALA A 179 -18.78 -5.12 -15.72
N MET A 180 -18.61 -4.70 -14.46
CA MET A 180 -19.74 -4.24 -13.63
C MET A 180 -20.34 -2.93 -14.15
N LEU A 181 -19.53 -1.99 -14.63
CA LEU A 181 -20.00 -0.75 -15.23
C LEU A 181 -20.78 -1.01 -16.52
N GLU A 182 -20.24 -1.85 -17.41
CA GLU A 182 -20.92 -2.24 -18.65
C GLU A 182 -22.26 -2.96 -18.38
N ALA A 183 -22.32 -3.81 -17.35
CA ALA A 183 -23.56 -4.47 -16.94
C ALA A 183 -24.59 -3.50 -16.36
N ALA A 184 -24.14 -2.50 -15.59
CA ALA A 184 -25.01 -1.47 -15.02
C ALA A 184 -25.59 -0.56 -16.11
N GLU A 185 -24.75 -0.09 -17.04
CA GLU A 185 -25.19 0.74 -18.19
C GLU A 185 -26.21 -0.01 -19.04
N LYS A 186 -25.98 -1.30 -19.31
CA LYS A 186 -26.93 -2.13 -20.04
C LYS A 186 -28.27 -2.28 -19.29
N ALA A 187 -28.24 -2.48 -17.98
CA ALA A 187 -29.45 -2.60 -17.16
C ALA A 187 -30.25 -1.29 -17.10
N GLU A 188 -29.57 -0.12 -17.05
CA GLU A 188 -30.23 1.18 -17.11
C GLU A 188 -30.92 1.43 -18.46
N LEU A 189 -30.28 1.02 -19.57
CA LEU A 189 -30.88 1.11 -20.91
C LEU A 189 -32.11 0.21 -21.06
N GLU A 190 -32.10 -0.99 -20.49
CA GLU A 190 -33.24 -1.93 -20.53
C GLU A 190 -34.40 -1.51 -19.61
N LEU A 191 -34.13 -0.76 -18.53
CA LEU A 191 -35.17 -0.21 -17.64
C LEU A 191 -35.74 1.14 -18.13
N GLY A 192 -35.02 1.83 -19.01
CA GLY A 192 -35.43 3.09 -19.62
C GLY A 192 -36.22 2.95 -20.93
N SER A 193 -36.42 1.73 -21.42
CA SER A 193 -37.20 1.39 -22.63
C SER A 193 -38.52 0.69 -22.29
#